data_AF-A0A849X242-F1
#
_entry.id   AF-A0A849X242-F1
#
_cell.length_a   1.000
_cell.length_b   1.000
_cell.length_c   1.000
_cell.angle_alpha   90.00
_cell.angle_beta   90.00
_cell.angle_gamma   90.00
#
_symmetry.space_group_name_H-M   'P 1'
#
loop_
_entity.id
_entity.type
_entity.pdbx_description
1 polymer ?
#
loop_
_entity_poly.entity_id
_entity_poly.type
_entity_poly.pdbx_seq_one_letter_code
_entity_poly.pdbx_strand_id
1 'polypeptide(L)'
;MGKHDRLDAFGVTVVDKEAYSKKQDYVIKNCKCPTCPTYVAGDAPVGYCYPLIGTSARIQKEVNCICSTCPIYKEYELNHTFYCTRCSQVCQMLKSEGAAAQGT
;
A
#
# COMPACT_ATOMS: atom_id res chain seq x y z
N MET A 1 -23.52 7.56 -4.69
CA MET A 1 -22.05 7.34 -4.74
C MET A 1 -21.75 6.78 -6.11
N GLY A 2 -21.03 7.56 -6.92
CA GLY A 2 -20.80 7.27 -8.32
C GLY A 2 -19.79 6.15 -8.53
N LYS A 3 -19.93 5.48 -9.67
CA LYS A 3 -19.05 4.41 -10.20
C LYS A 3 -17.55 4.77 -10.28
N HIS A 4 -17.17 6.03 -10.03
CA HIS A 4 -15.80 6.53 -10.16
C HIS A 4 -15.24 7.18 -8.89
N ASP A 5 -15.95 7.13 -7.75
CA ASP A 5 -15.58 7.90 -6.54
C ASP A 5 -14.56 7.19 -5.62
N ARG A 6 -14.14 5.97 -5.93
CA ARG A 6 -13.21 5.18 -5.09
C ARG A 6 -12.14 4.52 -5.95
N LEU A 7 -11.15 5.28 -6.40
CA LEU A 7 -9.95 4.72 -7.03
C LEU A 7 -9.13 3.91 -6.02
N ASP A 8 -9.08 4.39 -4.77
CA ASP A 8 -8.38 3.77 -3.65
C ASP A 8 -9.02 4.13 -2.30
N ALA A 9 -8.48 3.56 -1.22
CA ALA A 9 -8.96 3.80 0.14
C ALA A 9 -8.42 5.09 0.78
N PHE A 10 -7.52 5.83 0.13
CA PHE A 10 -6.88 7.03 0.69
C PHE A 10 -7.74 8.29 0.61
N GLY A 11 -9.00 8.15 0.16
CA GLY A 11 -9.99 9.22 0.15
C GLY A 11 -9.71 10.31 -0.88
N VAL A 12 -8.88 10.02 -1.87
CA VAL A 12 -8.58 10.96 -2.96
C VAL A 12 -9.52 10.67 -4.13
N THR A 13 -10.61 11.44 -4.21
CA THR A 13 -11.70 11.25 -5.19
C THR A 13 -11.39 11.82 -6.57
N VAL A 14 -10.40 12.72 -6.67
CA VAL A 14 -9.87 13.26 -7.92
C VAL A 14 -8.36 13.13 -7.89
N VAL A 15 -7.74 12.71 -9.00
CA VAL A 15 -6.27 12.57 -9.09
C VAL A 15 -5.63 13.95 -9.22
N ASP A 16 -5.74 14.74 -8.14
CA ASP A 16 -4.99 15.97 -7.95
C ASP A 16 -3.60 15.63 -7.43
N LYS A 17 -2.58 16.02 -8.19
CA LYS A 17 -1.19 15.65 -7.90
C LYS A 17 -0.74 16.15 -6.53
N GLU A 18 -1.17 17.33 -6.11
CA GLU A 18 -0.75 17.93 -4.84
C GLU A 18 -1.38 17.21 -3.64
N ALA A 19 -2.69 16.97 -3.68
CA ALA A 19 -3.40 16.22 -2.66
C ALA A 19 -2.84 14.80 -2.51
N TYR A 20 -2.55 14.14 -3.65
CA TYR A 20 -1.97 12.80 -3.66
C TYR A 20 -0.54 12.79 -3.10
N SER A 21 0.28 13.80 -3.40
CA SER A 21 1.62 13.95 -2.82
C SER A 21 1.58 14.19 -1.31
N LYS A 22 0.69 15.07 -0.83
CA LYS A 22 0.51 15.35 0.61
C LYS A 22 0.11 14.09 1.37
N LYS A 23 -0.75 13.26 0.77
CA LYS A 23 -1.16 11.99 1.37
C LYS A 23 -0.02 10.97 1.37
N GLN A 24 0.78 10.91 0.30
CA GLN A 24 2.00 10.09 0.27
C GLN A 24 2.95 10.46 1.43
N ASP A 25 3.22 11.75 1.62
CA ASP A 25 4.10 12.23 2.69
C ASP A 25 3.56 11.88 4.08
N TYR A 26 2.24 11.98 4.26
CA TYR A 26 1.57 11.54 5.49
C TYR A 26 1.78 10.05 5.75
N VAL A 27 1.62 9.21 4.74
CA VAL A 27 1.84 7.76 4.86
C VAL A 27 3.30 7.45 5.21
N ILE A 28 4.26 8.07 4.51
CA ILE A 28 5.70 7.86 4.76
C ILE A 28 6.05 8.19 6.22
N LYS A 29 5.55 9.32 6.73
CA LYS A 29 5.83 9.79 8.10
C LYS A 29 5.21 8.91 9.19
N ASN A 30 4.06 8.30 8.92
CA ASN A 30 3.28 7.58 9.94
C ASN A 30 3.32 6.05 9.77
N CYS A 31 4.03 5.53 8.78
CA CYS A 31 4.15 4.09 8.58
C CYS A 31 5.08 3.44 9.63
N LYS A 32 4.80 2.18 9.96
CA LYS A 32 5.65 1.34 10.82
C LYS A 32 6.69 0.53 10.05
N CYS A 33 6.85 0.78 8.74
CA CYS A 33 7.76 -0.01 7.88
C CYS A 33 9.18 -0.12 8.45
N PRO A 34 9.82 0.94 8.99
CA PRO A 34 11.18 0.82 9.56
C PRO A 34 11.31 -0.18 10.73
N THR A 35 10.21 -0.51 11.39
CA THR A 35 10.15 -1.48 12.52
C THR A 35 9.68 -2.87 12.10
N CYS A 36 9.34 -3.05 10.82
CA CYS A 36 8.82 -4.31 10.32
C CYS A 36 9.93 -5.38 10.28
N PRO A 37 9.69 -6.63 10.74
CA PRO A 37 10.69 -7.70 10.65
C PRO A 37 11.16 -8.00 9.22
N THR A 38 10.32 -7.68 8.23
CA THR A 38 10.64 -7.84 6.80
C THR A 38 11.45 -6.67 6.24
N TYR A 39 11.53 -5.52 6.94
CA TYR A 39 12.23 -4.34 6.46
C TYR A 39 13.76 -4.53 6.49
N VAL A 40 14.43 -4.05 5.45
CA VAL A 40 15.89 -4.04 5.35
C VAL A 40 16.39 -2.63 5.62
N ALA A 41 17.35 -2.47 6.54
CA ALA A 41 17.89 -1.15 6.87
C ALA A 41 18.48 -0.44 5.65
N GLY A 42 18.12 0.85 5.49
CA GLY A 42 18.50 1.66 4.34
C GLY A 42 17.70 1.32 3.07
N ASP A 43 16.60 0.60 3.19
CA ASP A 43 15.62 0.47 2.11
C ASP A 43 14.74 1.72 2.07
N ALA A 44 14.73 2.39 0.92
CA ALA A 44 13.93 3.57 0.64
C ALA A 44 13.34 3.41 -0.76
N PRO A 45 12.06 3.79 -0.97
CA PRO A 45 11.14 4.44 -0.02
C PRO A 45 10.44 3.46 0.96
N VAL A 46 9.88 3.99 2.05
CA VAL A 46 8.94 3.27 2.95
C VAL A 46 7.49 3.64 2.63
N GLY A 47 6.51 3.01 3.29
CA GLY A 47 5.09 3.36 3.10
C GLY A 47 4.41 2.64 1.93
N TYR A 48 4.96 1.49 1.49
CA TYR A 48 4.55 0.70 0.31
C TYR A 48 3.05 0.41 0.13
N CYS A 49 2.23 0.57 1.18
CA CYS A 49 0.78 0.52 1.07
C CYS A 49 0.20 1.65 0.18
N TYR A 50 0.95 2.73 -0.02
CA TYR A 50 0.54 3.86 -0.87
C TYR A 50 0.83 3.58 -2.35
N PRO A 51 -0.13 3.81 -3.28
CA PRO A 51 0.00 3.37 -4.68
C PRO A 51 1.24 3.86 -5.44
N LEU A 52 1.69 5.09 -5.21
CA LEU A 52 2.82 5.67 -5.96
C LEU A 52 4.21 5.27 -5.44
N ILE A 53 4.28 4.61 -4.28
CA ILE A 53 5.56 4.25 -3.66
C ILE A 53 6.15 2.98 -4.30
N GLY A 54 5.29 2.07 -4.74
CA GLY A 54 5.71 0.79 -5.30
C GLY A 54 6.16 -0.22 -4.24
N THR A 55 7.05 -1.13 -4.61
CA THR A 55 7.61 -2.18 -3.75
C THR A 55 9.08 -1.92 -3.44
N SER A 56 9.60 -2.62 -2.45
CA SER A 56 11.03 -2.63 -2.13
C SER A 56 11.86 -3.25 -3.25
N ALA A 57 13.04 -2.69 -3.49
CA ALA A 57 14.07 -3.29 -4.36
C ALA A 57 15.00 -4.25 -3.61
N ARG A 58 15.00 -4.23 -2.27
CA ARG A 58 15.97 -4.95 -1.43
C ARG A 58 15.37 -6.11 -0.67
N ILE A 59 14.07 -6.08 -0.39
CA ILE A 59 13.37 -7.14 0.34
C ILE A 59 13.10 -8.31 -0.60
N GLN A 60 13.82 -9.40 -0.40
CA GLN A 60 13.68 -10.63 -1.19
C GLN A 60 12.84 -11.71 -0.50
N LYS A 61 12.65 -11.61 0.82
CA LYS A 61 11.92 -12.61 1.60
C LYS A 61 10.95 -11.94 2.57
N GLU A 62 9.73 -12.42 2.55
CA GLU A 62 8.69 -12.10 3.54
C GLU A 62 8.98 -12.87 4.83
N VAL A 63 9.37 -12.17 5.89
CA VAL A 63 9.69 -12.79 7.19
C VAL A 63 8.46 -12.79 8.09
N ASN A 64 7.86 -11.61 8.27
CA ASN A 64 6.61 -11.41 8.99
C ASN A 64 6.00 -10.05 8.58
N CYS A 65 4.67 -9.96 8.57
CA CYS A 65 3.96 -8.72 8.28
C CYS A 65 3.31 -8.16 9.54
N ILE A 66 3.63 -6.89 9.84
CA ILE A 66 3.01 -6.15 10.95
C ILE A 66 2.04 -5.07 10.46
N CYS A 67 1.66 -5.07 9.17
CA CYS A 67 0.86 -4.01 8.56
C CYS A 67 -0.47 -3.80 9.29
N SER A 68 -1.15 -4.85 9.76
CA SER A 68 -2.40 -4.75 10.53
C SER A 68 -2.27 -3.96 11.83
N THR A 69 -1.05 -3.78 12.34
CA THR A 69 -0.75 -2.98 13.54
C THR A 69 -0.36 -1.53 13.22
N CYS A 70 -0.22 -1.18 11.93
CA CYS A 70 0.15 0.15 11.46
C CYS A 70 -1.05 1.12 11.56
N PRO A 71 -0.88 2.36 12.03
CA PRO A 71 -1.95 3.36 12.07
C PRO A 71 -2.57 3.59 10.69
N ILE A 72 -1.73 3.73 9.65
CA ILE A 72 -2.18 3.92 8.26
C ILE A 72 -3.08 2.77 7.80
N TYR A 73 -2.76 1.53 8.14
CA TYR A 73 -3.56 0.38 7.75
C TYR A 73 -4.97 0.46 8.34
N LYS A 74 -5.08 0.84 9.61
CA LYS A 74 -6.36 0.96 10.31
C LYS A 74 -7.16 2.17 9.87
N GLU A 75 -6.50 3.32 9.73
CA GLU A 75 -7.14 4.58 9.34
C GLU A 75 -7.79 4.50 7.96
N TYR A 76 -7.12 3.86 7.00
CA TYR A 76 -7.61 3.71 5.63
C TYR A 76 -8.28 2.35 5.39
N GLU A 77 -8.60 1.61 6.45
CA GLU A 77 -9.31 0.32 6.39
C GLU A 77 -8.73 -0.64 5.34
N LEU A 78 -7.41 -0.65 5.23
CA LEU A 78 -6.70 -1.51 4.29
C LEU A 78 -6.86 -2.96 4.74
N ASN A 79 -6.86 -3.92 3.82
CA ASN A 79 -7.11 -5.33 4.15
C ASN A 79 -6.07 -6.31 3.61
N HIS A 80 -5.18 -5.88 2.71
CA HIS A 80 -4.08 -6.71 2.21
C HIS A 80 -2.85 -6.67 3.13
N THR A 81 -1.86 -7.53 2.86
CA THR A 81 -0.62 -7.56 3.65
C THR A 81 0.59 -7.57 2.73
N PHE A 82 1.79 -7.49 3.31
CA PHE A 82 3.05 -7.56 2.57
C PHE A 82 3.17 -6.54 1.43
N TYR A 83 2.70 -5.31 1.64
CA TYR A 83 2.77 -4.24 0.63
C TYR A 83 4.20 -3.98 0.10
N CYS A 84 5.22 -4.25 0.92
CA CYS A 84 6.63 -4.12 0.56
C CYS A 84 7.09 -5.02 -0.59
N THR A 85 6.42 -6.15 -0.81
CA THR A 85 6.78 -7.15 -1.84
C THR A 85 5.62 -7.38 -2.80
N ARG A 86 4.38 -7.16 -2.35
CA ARG A 86 3.15 -7.48 -3.08
C ARG A 86 2.40 -6.26 -3.62
N CYS A 87 3.02 -5.08 -3.68
CA CYS A 87 2.43 -3.80 -4.11
C CYS A 87 1.25 -3.32 -3.25
N SER A 88 0.73 -2.12 -3.57
CA SER A 88 -0.31 -1.41 -2.83
C SER A 88 -1.67 -2.13 -2.81
N GLN A 89 -2.60 -1.62 -1.99
CA GLN A 89 -3.96 -2.14 -1.85
C GLN A 89 -4.67 -2.31 -3.20
N VAL A 90 -4.70 -1.25 -4.01
CA VAL A 90 -5.34 -1.26 -5.33
C VAL A 90 -4.67 -2.26 -6.28
N CYS A 91 -3.33 -2.30 -6.27
CA CYS A 91 -2.58 -3.20 -7.13
C CYS A 91 -2.83 -4.68 -6.80
N GLN A 92 -2.93 -5.03 -5.51
CA GLN A 92 -3.29 -6.39 -5.08
C GLN A 92 -4.74 -6.75 -5.45
N MET A 93 -5.69 -5.83 -5.24
CA MET A 93 -7.08 -6.01 -5.64
C MET A 93 -7.20 -6.32 -7.13
N LEU A 94 -6.61 -5.47 -8.00
CA LEU A 94 -6.64 -5.65 -9.45
C LEU A 94 -6.01 -6.98 -9.90
N LYS A 95 -4.93 -7.41 -9.25
CA LYS A 95 -4.29 -8.71 -9.55
C LYS A 95 -5.16 -9.89 -9.14
N SER A 96 -5.88 -9.79 -8.01
CA SER A 96 -6.77 -10.85 -7.53
C SER A 96 -8.02 -11.00 -8.40
N GLU A 97 -8.59 -9.90 -8.88
CA GLU A 97 -9.75 -9.90 -9.78
C GLU A 97 -9.36 -10.39 -11.19
N GLY A 98 -8.13 -10.17 -11.63
CA GLY A 98 -7.59 -10.75 -12.87
C GLY A 98 -7.37 -12.28 -12.80
N ALA A 99 -7.00 -12.81 -11.63
CA ALA A 99 -6.85 -14.25 -11.42
C ALA A 99 -8.20 -14.98 -11.36
N ALA A 100 -9.25 -14.32 -10.87
CA ALA A 100 -10.61 -14.88 -10.83
C ALA A 100 -11.26 -15.00 -12.23
N ALA A 101 -10.79 -14.23 -13.23
CA ALA A 101 -11.26 -14.30 -14.61
C ALA A 101 -10.62 -15.42 -15.44
N GLN A 102 -9.63 -16.14 -14.91
CA GLN A 102 -8.96 -17.27 -15.56
C GLN A 102 -9.21 -18.57 -14.80
N GLY A 103 -10.48 -18.90 -14.62
CA GLY A 103 -10.87 -20.07 -13.83
C GLY A 103 -12.30 -20.53 -14.03
N THR A 104 -12.73 -20.72 -15.28
CA THR A 104 -13.66 -21.77 -15.77
C THR A 104 -13.66 -21.77 -17.29
#